data_AF-A0A961GVM2-F1
#
_entry.id   AF-A0A961GVM2-F1
#
_cell.length_a   1.000
_cell.length_b   1.000
_cell.length_c   1.000
_cell.angle_alpha   90.00
_cell.angle_beta   90.00
_cell.angle_gamma   90.00
#
_symmetry.space_group_name_H-M   'P 1'
#
loop_
_entity.id
_entity.type
_entity.pdbx_description
1 polymer ?
#
loop_
_entity_poly.entity_id
_entity_poly.type
_entity_poly.pdbx_seq_one_letter_code
_entity_poly.pdbx_strand_id
1 'polypeptide(L)'
;MCGGVGNRRWFCSLWRVDAPIRVRFAPAPTGYLHLGSARTALFNWMAAKSMGGEFLLRIEDTDTERSRQEMIDVILVALSWMGLDWDGPVVRQSDFADAHREAVDKLLASGHAYWSTPVPPEERDRTGGRAYDPADRDRDLGPGEGRAVRFKVPDEGTTCW
;
A
#
# COMPACT_ATOMS: atom_id res chain seq x y z
N MET A 1 39.41 41.10 13.44
CA MET A 1 38.38 40.98 14.50
C MET A 1 37.19 40.25 13.91
N CYS A 2 36.72 39.21 14.60
CA CYS A 2 35.61 38.34 14.20
C CYS A 2 34.26 39.07 14.20
N GLY A 3 33.31 38.50 13.44
CA GLY A 3 31.85 38.69 13.61
C GLY A 3 31.19 39.36 12.40
N GLY A 4 30.18 38.80 11.74
CA GLY A 4 29.41 37.60 12.02
C GLY A 4 28.80 37.05 10.73
N VAL A 5 28.65 35.73 10.72
CA VAL A 5 28.03 34.96 9.65
C VAL A 5 26.55 35.29 9.63
N GLY A 6 26.14 36.16 8.70
CA GLY A 6 24.74 36.40 8.38
C GLY A 6 24.10 35.08 7.97
N ASN A 7 23.17 34.63 8.82
CA ASN A 7 22.47 33.36 8.74
C ASN A 7 21.74 33.23 7.39
N ARG A 8 22.43 32.62 6.45
CA ARG A 8 21.98 32.37 5.09
C ARG A 8 20.93 31.27 5.14
N ARG A 9 19.68 31.67 5.36
CA ARG A 9 18.45 30.85 5.28
C ARG A 9 18.20 30.43 3.82
N TRP A 10 19.08 29.58 3.28
CA TRP A 10 19.02 29.03 1.91
C TRP A 10 18.58 27.56 1.89
N PHE A 11 17.81 27.12 2.90
CA PHE A 11 17.23 25.79 2.90
C PHE A 11 15.71 25.89 2.87
N CYS A 12 15.13 25.33 1.81
CA CYS A 12 13.74 24.92 1.72
C CYS A 12 12.65 26.01 1.66
N SER A 13 12.59 26.76 0.54
CA SER A 13 11.37 27.51 0.15
C SER A 13 10.45 26.72 -0.79
N LEU A 14 10.86 25.54 -1.28
CA LEU A 14 10.13 24.77 -2.31
C LEU A 14 9.35 23.57 -1.79
N TRP A 15 9.42 23.27 -0.50
CA TRP A 15 8.70 22.15 0.13
C TRP A 15 7.91 22.63 1.34
N ARG A 16 7.09 23.67 1.14
CA ARG A 16 6.13 24.06 2.17
C ARG A 16 4.94 23.12 2.05
N VAL A 17 4.96 22.04 2.84
CA VAL A 17 3.78 21.18 3.02
C VAL A 17 2.92 21.87 4.07
N ASP A 18 1.72 22.31 3.68
CA ASP A 18 0.83 23.06 4.58
C ASP A 18 0.22 22.17 5.69
N ALA A 19 0.40 20.85 5.60
CA ALA A 19 0.06 19.86 6.62
C ALA A 19 1.28 19.00 6.96
N PRO A 20 1.40 18.47 8.21
CA PRO A 20 2.47 17.55 8.54
C PRO A 20 2.40 16.31 7.62
N ILE A 21 3.51 16.01 6.95
CA ILE A 21 3.58 14.87 6.04
C ILE A 21 3.43 13.56 6.83
N ARG A 22 2.65 12.62 6.30
CA ARG A 22 2.52 11.27 6.86
C ARG A 22 2.88 10.27 5.79
N VAL A 23 3.93 9.50 6.04
CA VAL A 23 4.39 8.45 5.13
C VAL A 23 4.33 7.10 5.84
N ARG A 24 4.32 6.02 5.07
CA ARG A 24 4.36 4.67 5.64
C ARG A 24 5.30 3.75 4.88
N PHE A 25 5.99 2.90 5.63
CA PHE A 25 6.59 1.68 5.10
C PHE A 25 5.57 0.54 5.26
N ALA A 26 5.32 -0.19 4.17
CA ALA A 26 4.27 -1.20 4.10
C ALA A 26 4.80 -2.57 3.63
N PRO A 27 5.60 -3.28 4.45
CA PRO A 27 6.17 -4.56 4.06
C PRO A 27 5.15 -5.70 4.17
N ALA A 28 5.17 -6.61 3.19
CA ALA A 28 4.50 -7.90 3.31
C ALA A 28 5.42 -8.90 4.06
N PRO A 29 4.92 -9.64 5.06
CA PRO A 29 5.74 -10.55 5.88
C PRO A 29 5.95 -11.91 5.19
N THR A 30 6.32 -11.89 3.91
CA THR A 30 6.50 -13.09 3.07
C THR A 30 7.98 -13.49 2.91
N GLY A 31 8.90 -12.76 3.55
CA GLY A 31 10.34 -13.02 3.49
C GLY A 31 11.17 -11.94 4.19
N TYR A 32 12.49 -12.05 4.09
CA TYR A 32 13.43 -11.11 4.70
C TYR A 32 13.36 -9.71 4.08
N LEU A 33 13.70 -8.70 4.89
CA LEU A 33 13.87 -7.33 4.44
C LEU A 33 15.05 -7.22 3.46
N HIS A 34 14.76 -7.20 2.15
CA HIS A 34 15.79 -7.02 1.12
C HIS A 34 16.21 -5.54 1.00
N LEU A 35 17.37 -5.30 0.38
CA LEU A 35 17.98 -3.97 0.27
C LEU A 35 17.06 -2.92 -0.37
N GLY A 36 16.28 -3.30 -1.38
CA GLY A 36 15.30 -2.41 -2.01
C GLY A 36 14.20 -1.93 -1.05
N SER A 37 13.70 -2.83 -0.19
CA SER A 37 12.72 -2.50 0.85
C SER A 37 13.35 -1.65 1.95
N ALA A 38 14.56 -1.99 2.40
CA ALA A 38 15.32 -1.19 3.36
C ALA A 38 15.57 0.24 2.85
N ARG A 39 15.93 0.41 1.57
CA ARG A 39 16.07 1.73 0.93
C ARG A 39 14.76 2.51 0.93
N THR A 40 13.65 1.84 0.63
CA THR A 40 12.33 2.47 0.63
C THR A 40 11.93 2.94 2.03
N ALA A 41 12.14 2.10 3.06
CA ALA A 41 11.92 2.47 4.45
C ALA A 41 12.76 3.69 4.85
N LEU A 42 14.07 3.68 4.55
CA LEU A 42 14.98 4.79 4.80
C LEU A 42 14.52 6.09 4.14
N PHE A 43 14.07 6.05 2.88
CA PHE A 43 13.63 7.26 2.18
C PHE A 43 12.36 7.86 2.78
N ASN A 44 11.39 7.01 3.15
CA ASN A 44 10.18 7.47 3.84
C ASN A 44 10.55 8.04 5.23
N TRP A 45 11.39 7.35 5.99
CA TRP A 45 11.85 7.83 7.30
C TRP A 45 12.57 9.19 7.20
N MET A 46 13.51 9.36 6.26
CA MET A 46 14.20 10.64 6.05
C MET A 46 13.23 11.75 5.62
N ALA A 47 12.26 11.45 4.75
CA ALA A 47 11.24 12.40 4.34
C ALA A 47 10.41 12.87 5.54
N ALA A 48 9.94 11.95 6.39
CA ALA A 48 9.22 12.29 7.61
C ALA A 48 10.06 13.17 8.55
N LYS A 49 11.29 12.73 8.90
CA LYS A 49 12.12 13.45 9.87
C LYS A 49 12.58 14.82 9.36
N SER A 50 12.91 14.95 8.07
CA SER A 50 13.35 16.24 7.48
C SER A 50 12.23 17.28 7.39
N MET A 51 10.97 16.85 7.36
CA MET A 51 9.80 17.71 7.23
C MET A 51 8.95 17.80 8.51
N GLY A 52 9.41 17.21 9.62
CA GLY A 52 8.66 17.19 10.88
C GLY A 52 7.34 16.41 10.80
N GLY A 53 7.29 15.39 9.95
CA GLY A 53 6.14 14.51 9.76
C GLY A 53 6.25 13.17 10.49
N GLU A 54 5.34 12.26 10.16
CA GLU A 54 5.23 10.92 10.76
C GLU A 54 5.70 9.83 9.78
N PHE A 55 6.48 8.88 10.30
CA PHE A 55 6.85 7.64 9.62
C PHE A 55 6.12 6.47 10.27
N LEU A 56 5.11 5.93 9.59
CA LEU A 56 4.24 4.87 10.11
C LEU A 56 4.65 3.49 9.57
N LEU A 57 4.34 2.44 10.33
CA LEU A 57 4.55 1.06 9.91
C LEU A 57 3.21 0.31 9.76
N ARG A 58 2.99 -0.29 8.57
CA ARG A 58 1.82 -1.12 8.29
C ARG A 58 2.23 -2.47 7.70
N ILE A 59 1.96 -3.56 8.39
CA ILE A 59 2.25 -4.90 7.91
C ILE A 59 1.14 -5.34 6.94
N GLU A 60 1.51 -5.68 5.71
CA GLU A 60 0.60 -6.17 4.66
C GLU A 60 0.45 -7.70 4.77
N ASP A 61 -0.21 -8.18 5.83
CA ASP A 61 -0.36 -9.60 6.18
C ASP A 61 -1.66 -10.24 5.66
N THR A 62 -2.16 -9.78 4.52
CA THR A 62 -3.42 -10.29 3.93
C THR A 62 -3.30 -11.68 3.31
N ASP A 63 -2.10 -12.13 3.00
CA ASP A 63 -1.85 -13.50 2.58
C ASP A 63 -1.58 -14.39 3.79
N THR A 64 -2.61 -15.06 4.28
CA THR A 64 -2.54 -15.85 5.53
C THR A 64 -1.63 -17.07 5.42
N GLU A 65 -1.43 -17.63 4.22
CA GLU A 65 -0.56 -18.81 4.04
C GLU A 65 0.92 -18.43 4.12
N ARG A 66 1.27 -17.25 3.61
CA ARG A 66 2.66 -16.78 3.56
C ARG A 66 3.04 -15.87 4.73
N SER A 67 2.06 -15.28 5.43
CA SER A 67 2.31 -14.37 6.55
C SER A 67 2.60 -15.13 7.84
N ARG A 68 3.80 -14.94 8.38
CA ARG A 68 4.22 -15.54 9.66
C ARG A 68 4.63 -14.47 10.64
N GLN A 69 4.30 -14.66 11.92
CA GLN A 69 4.69 -13.73 12.98
C GLN A 69 6.22 -13.56 13.03
N GLU A 70 6.97 -14.65 12.86
CA GLU A 70 8.43 -14.63 12.81
C GLU A 70 8.98 -13.67 11.74
N MET A 71 8.32 -13.57 10.58
CA MET A 71 8.75 -12.67 9.50
C MET A 71 8.48 -11.21 9.85
N ILE A 72 7.37 -10.94 10.56
CA ILE A 72 7.06 -9.61 11.09
C ILE A 72 8.16 -9.20 12.07
N ASP A 73 8.51 -10.09 13.02
CA ASP A 73 9.52 -9.80 14.04
C ASP A 73 10.90 -9.52 13.42
N VAL A 74 11.29 -10.29 12.40
CA VAL A 74 12.52 -10.06 11.62
C VAL A 74 12.53 -8.68 10.98
N ILE A 75 11.40 -8.24 10.40
CA ILE A 75 11.29 -6.89 9.82
C ILE A 75 11.47 -5.82 10.90
N LEU A 76 10.81 -5.95 12.05
CA LEU A 76 10.88 -4.98 13.15
C LEU A 76 12.30 -4.88 13.72
N VAL A 77 12.98 -6.02 13.90
CA VAL A 77 14.37 -6.07 14.35
C VAL A 77 15.29 -5.40 13.34
N ALA A 78 15.12 -5.67 12.04
CA ALA A 78 15.94 -5.07 11.00
C ALA A 78 15.78 -3.55 10.94
N LEU A 79 14.56 -3.02 11.01
CA LEU A 79 14.29 -1.58 11.06
C LEU A 79 14.91 -0.93 12.30
N SER A 80 14.77 -1.56 13.46
CA SER A 80 15.37 -1.09 14.72
C SER A 80 16.90 -1.08 14.64
N TRP A 81 17.50 -2.13 14.08
CA TRP A 81 18.96 -2.23 13.88
C TRP A 81 19.49 -1.13 12.95
N MET A 82 18.70 -0.74 11.94
CA MET A 82 19.03 0.38 11.06
C MET A 82 18.82 1.77 11.70
N GLY A 83 18.25 1.84 12.92
CA GLY A 83 17.90 3.10 13.57
C GLY A 83 16.68 3.80 12.97
N LEU A 84 15.78 3.05 12.31
CA LEU A 84 14.59 3.58 11.66
C LEU A 84 13.37 3.47 12.59
N ASP A 85 13.31 4.34 13.60
CA ASP A 85 12.16 4.42 14.50
C ASP A 85 10.90 4.90 13.76
N TRP A 86 9.76 4.26 14.03
CA TRP A 86 8.45 4.64 13.50
C TRP A 86 7.58 5.29 14.57
N ASP A 87 6.64 6.10 14.10
CA ASP A 87 5.68 6.84 14.89
C ASP A 87 4.37 6.03 15.00
N GLY A 88 3.78 5.99 16.20
CA GLY A 88 2.54 5.26 16.46
C GLY A 88 2.69 3.73 16.52
N PRO A 89 1.56 3.00 16.62
CA PRO A 89 1.57 1.54 16.70
C PRO A 89 1.88 0.90 15.34
N VAL A 90 2.38 -0.33 15.38
CA VAL A 90 2.44 -1.19 14.19
C VAL A 90 1.02 -1.63 13.86
N VAL A 91 0.56 -1.35 12.63
CA VAL A 91 -0.78 -1.70 12.16
C VAL A 91 -0.70 -2.93 11.28
N ARG A 92 -1.59 -3.92 11.46
CA ARG A 92 -1.71 -5.09 10.58
C ARG A 92 -2.90 -4.91 9.66
N GLN A 93 -2.77 -5.29 8.39
CA GLN A 93 -3.84 -5.17 7.43
C GLN A 93 -4.98 -6.17 7.71
N SER A 94 -4.65 -7.35 8.23
CA SER A 94 -5.62 -8.38 8.60
C SER A 94 -6.64 -7.91 9.65
N ASP A 95 -6.25 -7.01 10.56
CA ASP A 95 -7.12 -6.43 11.59
C ASP A 95 -8.24 -5.53 11.00
N PHE A 96 -8.15 -5.14 9.72
CA PHE A 96 -9.08 -4.22 9.05
C PHE A 96 -10.00 -4.91 8.04
N ALA A 97 -10.19 -6.23 8.15
CA ALA A 97 -11.02 -7.00 7.22
C ALA A 97 -12.45 -6.44 7.05
N ASP A 98 -13.08 -5.96 8.13
CA ASP A 98 -14.41 -5.33 8.06
C ASP A 98 -14.41 -4.02 7.28
N ALA A 99 -13.42 -3.16 7.50
CA ALA A 99 -13.29 -1.90 6.78
C ALA A 99 -13.03 -2.15 5.27
N HIS A 100 -12.28 -3.19 4.92
CA HIS A 100 -12.11 -3.60 3.52
C HIS A 100 -13.42 -4.08 2.90
N ARG A 101 -14.22 -4.89 3.62
CA ARG A 101 -15.55 -5.32 3.17
C ARG A 101 -16.47 -4.13 2.93
N GLU A 102 -16.53 -3.20 3.88
CA GLU A 102 -17.34 -1.99 3.74
C GLU A 102 -16.90 -1.12 2.55
N ALA A 103 -15.59 -0.99 2.31
CA ALA A 103 -15.07 -0.28 1.15
C ALA A 103 -15.46 -0.98 -0.17
N VAL A 104 -15.42 -2.31 -0.21
CA VAL A 104 -15.86 -3.12 -1.34
C VAL A 104 -17.36 -2.93 -1.61
N ASP A 105 -18.19 -2.95 -0.56
CA ASP A 105 -19.63 -2.75 -0.68
C ASP A 105 -19.96 -1.35 -1.24
N LYS A 106 -19.23 -0.31 -0.79
CA LYS A 106 -19.35 1.05 -1.34
C LYS A 106 -18.97 1.09 -2.83
N LEU A 107 -17.92 0.38 -3.24
CA LEU A 107 -17.50 0.33 -4.65
C LEU A 107 -18.52 -0.42 -5.52
N LEU A 108 -19.10 -1.51 -5.02
CA LEU A 108 -20.17 -2.25 -5.70
C LEU A 108 -21.43 -1.37 -5.83
N ALA A 109 -21.87 -0.75 -4.74
CA ALA A 109 -23.06 0.10 -4.71
C ALA A 109 -22.94 1.34 -5.61
N SER A 110 -21.72 1.87 -5.77
CA SER A 110 -21.45 3.02 -6.65
C SER A 110 -21.12 2.63 -8.09
N GLY A 111 -21.13 1.34 -8.44
CA GLY A 111 -20.83 0.86 -9.79
C GLY A 111 -19.35 0.89 -10.18
N HIS A 112 -18.43 1.15 -9.23
CA HIS A 112 -16.98 1.16 -9.44
C HIS A 112 -16.33 -0.21 -9.25
N ALA A 113 -17.12 -1.23 -8.91
CA ALA A 113 -16.68 -2.61 -8.85
C ALA A 113 -17.78 -3.55 -9.35
N TYR A 114 -17.39 -4.76 -9.71
CA TYR A 114 -18.30 -5.81 -10.20
C TYR A 114 -17.82 -7.20 -9.75
N TRP A 115 -18.74 -8.15 -9.64
CA TRP A 115 -18.40 -9.54 -9.36
C TRP A 115 -17.92 -10.26 -10.62
N SER A 116 -16.93 -11.12 -10.48
CA SER A 116 -16.39 -11.91 -11.58
C SER A 116 -16.03 -13.31 -11.12
N THR A 117 -16.26 -14.28 -12.00
CA THR A 117 -15.93 -15.68 -11.73
C THR A 117 -14.49 -15.93 -12.15
N PRO A 118 -13.63 -16.48 -11.27
CA PRO A 118 -12.26 -16.84 -11.64
C PRO A 118 -12.24 -17.82 -12.81
N VAL A 119 -11.33 -17.60 -13.74
CA VAL A 119 -11.10 -18.53 -14.86
C VAL A 119 -9.92 -19.45 -14.51
N PRO A 120 -10.14 -20.79 -14.49
CA PRO A 120 -9.08 -21.77 -14.25
C PRO A 120 -7.93 -21.65 -15.25
N PRO A 121 -6.67 -21.94 -14.85
CA PRO A 121 -5.49 -21.85 -15.72
C PRO A 121 -5.66 -22.47 -17.12
N GLU A 122 -6.27 -23.64 -17.20
CA GLU A 122 -6.52 -24.42 -18.41
C GLU A 122 -7.48 -23.75 -19.40
N GLU A 123 -8.29 -22.78 -18.94
CA GLU A 123 -9.24 -22.04 -19.78
C GLU A 123 -8.79 -20.60 -20.05
N ARG A 124 -7.60 -20.18 -19.62
CA ARG A 124 -7.21 -18.76 -19.76
C ARG A 124 -7.00 -18.32 -21.21
N ASP A 125 -6.84 -19.25 -22.13
CA ASP A 125 -6.73 -18.92 -23.56
C ASP A 125 -7.98 -18.19 -24.07
N ARG A 126 -9.19 -18.56 -23.62
CA ARG A 126 -10.44 -17.86 -24.01
C ARG A 126 -10.56 -16.44 -23.45
N THR A 127 -9.74 -16.06 -22.46
CA THR A 127 -9.76 -14.72 -21.84
C THR A 127 -8.53 -13.89 -22.17
N GLY A 128 -7.64 -14.40 -23.03
CA GLY A 128 -6.36 -13.77 -23.36
C GLY A 128 -5.35 -13.86 -22.21
N GLY A 129 -5.30 -14.98 -21.51
CA GLY A 129 -4.38 -15.27 -20.40
C GLY A 129 -4.85 -14.76 -19.03
N ARG A 130 -6.00 -14.08 -18.96
CA ARG A 130 -6.51 -13.49 -17.71
C ARG A 130 -7.17 -14.54 -16.82
N ALA A 131 -6.98 -14.40 -15.51
CA ALA A 131 -7.67 -15.23 -14.51
C ALA A 131 -9.16 -14.86 -14.30
N TYR A 132 -9.78 -14.18 -15.27
CA TYR A 132 -11.17 -13.75 -15.27
C TYR A 132 -11.67 -13.46 -16.69
N ASP A 133 -12.98 -13.44 -16.85
CA ASP A 133 -13.65 -13.02 -18.09
C ASP A 133 -13.91 -11.50 -18.05
N PRO A 134 -13.32 -10.69 -18.96
CA PRO A 134 -13.58 -9.25 -19.03
C PRO A 134 -15.05 -8.90 -19.24
N ALA A 135 -15.83 -9.78 -19.89
CA ALA A 135 -17.25 -9.55 -20.13
C ALA A 135 -18.09 -9.62 -18.85
N ASP A 136 -17.57 -10.19 -17.75
CA ASP A 136 -18.26 -10.19 -16.44
C ASP A 136 -18.59 -8.78 -15.94
N ARG A 137 -17.84 -7.77 -16.41
CA ARG A 137 -18.07 -6.34 -16.14
C ARG A 137 -19.50 -5.87 -16.44
N ASP A 138 -20.13 -6.47 -17.45
CA ASP A 138 -21.43 -6.05 -17.99
C ASP A 138 -22.51 -7.14 -17.81
N ARG A 139 -22.17 -8.26 -17.16
CA ARG A 139 -23.09 -9.38 -16.90
C ARG A 139 -23.91 -9.23 -15.61
N ASP A 140 -23.70 -8.14 -14.87
CA ASP A 140 -24.35 -7.87 -13.57
C ASP A 140 -24.37 -9.10 -12.64
N LEU A 141 -23.20 -9.73 -12.53
CA LEU A 141 -23.07 -10.89 -11.65
C LEU A 141 -23.28 -10.44 -10.21
N GLY A 142 -24.13 -11.16 -9.47
CA GLY A 142 -24.24 -11.03 -8.02
C GLY A 142 -23.13 -11.77 -7.26
N PRO A 143 -23.12 -11.70 -5.92
CA PRO A 143 -22.26 -12.54 -5.10
C PRO A 143 -22.51 -14.02 -5.42
N GLY A 144 -21.46 -14.84 -5.31
CA GLY A 144 -21.53 -16.27 -5.59
C GLY A 144 -20.29 -16.99 -5.11
N GLU A 145 -20.39 -18.30 -4.93
CA GLU A 145 -19.27 -19.12 -4.46
C GLU A 145 -18.05 -18.96 -5.38
N GLY A 146 -16.89 -18.73 -4.76
CA GLY A 146 -15.62 -18.54 -5.46
C GLY A 146 -15.51 -17.25 -6.30
N ARG A 147 -16.52 -16.39 -6.34
CA ARG A 147 -16.44 -15.12 -7.08
C ARG A 147 -15.57 -14.11 -6.36
N ALA A 148 -14.83 -13.34 -7.16
CA ALA A 148 -14.04 -12.22 -6.69
C ALA A 148 -14.70 -10.90 -7.10
N VAL A 149 -14.46 -9.85 -6.33
CA VAL A 149 -14.80 -8.48 -6.72
C VAL A 149 -13.63 -7.88 -7.50
N ARG A 150 -13.93 -7.20 -8.61
CA ARG A 150 -12.95 -6.52 -9.46
C ARG A 150 -13.27 -5.03 -9.57
N PHE A 151 -12.23 -4.22 -9.68
CA PHE A 151 -12.38 -2.79 -9.92
C PHE A 151 -12.85 -2.53 -11.36
N LYS A 152 -13.83 -1.65 -11.54
CA LYS A 152 -14.37 -1.23 -12.82
C LYS A 152 -13.57 -0.04 -13.35
N VAL A 153 -12.44 -0.31 -14.00
CA VAL A 153 -11.62 0.73 -14.65
C VAL A 153 -12.43 1.37 -15.78
N PRO A 154 -12.55 2.71 -15.89
CA PRO A 154 -13.28 3.36 -16.99
C PRO A 154 -12.75 2.95 -18.37
N ASP A 155 -13.65 2.79 -19.35
CA ASP A 155 -13.27 2.39 -20.72
C ASP A 155 -12.61 3.55 -21.49
N GLU A 156 -12.93 4.79 -21.10
CA GLU A 156 -12.33 6.02 -21.60
C GLU A 156 -11.83 6.88 -20.43
N GLY A 157 -10.77 7.64 -20.68
CA GLY A 157 -10.20 8.58 -19.72
C GLY A 157 -8.67 8.51 -19.66
N THR A 158 -8.10 9.45 -18.89
CA THR A 158 -6.66 9.56 -18.68
C THR A 158 -6.38 9.53 -17.18
N THR A 159 -5.42 8.70 -16.75
CA THR A 159 -4.88 8.72 -15.39
C THR A 159 -3.48 9.35 -15.44
N CYS A 160 -3.26 10.46 -14.73
CA CYS A 160 -1.98 11.15 -14.65
C CYS A 160 -1.55 11.36 -13.18
N TRP A 161 -0.27 11.68 -12.99
CA TRP A 161 0.35 11.95 -11.69
C TRP A 161 0.34 13.45 -11.37
#